data_AF-A0A7M5V4P2-F1
#
_entry.id   AF-A0A7M5V4P2-F1
#
_cell.length_a   1.000
_cell.length_b   1.000
_cell.length_c   1.000
_cell.angle_alpha   90.00
_cell.angle_beta   90.00
_cell.angle_gamma   90.00
#
_symmetry.space_group_name_H-M   'P 1'
#
loop_
_entity.id
_entity.type
_entity.pdbx_description
1 polymer ?
#
loop_
_entity_poly.entity_id
_entity_poly.type
_entity_poly.pdbx_seq_one_letter_code
_entity_poly.pdbx_strand_id
1 'polypeptide(L)'
;MTSNDLFCINDYDCIGFDMDHTMVQYKLPNTFRLQYQCVVDFLVNEKSYCPKTFNMENYEKFEDFSQRGIIFDIVKGNFVKLDKNGVVVSCTHGMRECGAEETMSYYGEDRVWPLFQTLKEKVYNAEGYWIIENFFLMPVCSIMGQMVEEADKRNDGKHLSTYKPLYVHMIEALALSFDNKSFRKDIGGFFPAFKRNQEKYIKKIPQSVVDWIRSLRKAGKVVALITDSYTDFASHLMEYALGPDWTNDFDFIVTHANKPRSLLRQQ
;
A
#
# COMPACT_ATOMS: atom_id res chain seq x y z
N MET A 1 -24.85 -16.85 17.50
CA MET A 1 -23.70 -17.42 16.79
C MET A 1 -23.66 -18.89 17.14
N THR A 2 -24.25 -19.71 16.29
CA THR A 2 -24.16 -21.18 16.36
C THR A 2 -22.73 -21.60 16.03
N SER A 3 -22.31 -22.77 16.53
CA SER A 3 -20.94 -23.30 16.56
C SER A 3 -20.00 -22.79 15.46
N ASN A 4 -18.87 -22.20 15.89
CA ASN A 4 -17.73 -21.87 15.05
C ASN A 4 -17.37 -23.03 14.12
N ASP A 5 -17.51 -22.84 12.81
CA ASP A 5 -16.72 -23.60 11.83
C ASP A 5 -15.26 -23.23 12.09
N LEU A 6 -14.58 -24.06 12.87
CA LEU A 6 -13.14 -23.90 13.12
C LEU A 6 -12.42 -24.18 11.80
N PHE A 7 -11.68 -23.17 11.32
CA PHE A 7 -10.85 -23.32 10.14
C PHE A 7 -9.80 -24.44 10.34
N CYS A 8 -9.81 -25.43 9.46
CA CYS A 8 -8.82 -26.50 9.40
C CYS A 8 -8.20 -26.54 8.00
N ILE A 9 -6.89 -26.30 7.90
CA ILE A 9 -6.19 -26.29 6.61
C ILE A 9 -6.25 -27.64 5.88
N ASN A 10 -6.44 -28.74 6.61
CA ASN A 10 -6.52 -30.07 6.03
C ASN A 10 -7.82 -30.30 5.24
N ASP A 11 -8.84 -29.47 5.44
CA ASP A 11 -10.14 -29.60 4.77
C ASP A 11 -10.11 -29.04 3.33
N TYR A 12 -9.01 -28.38 2.94
CA TYR A 12 -8.86 -27.74 1.62
C TYR A 12 -7.89 -28.50 0.74
N ASP A 13 -8.24 -28.76 -0.51
CA ASP A 13 -7.36 -29.45 -1.47
C ASP A 13 -6.27 -28.54 -2.05
N CYS A 14 -6.57 -27.24 -2.14
CA CYS A 14 -5.71 -26.23 -2.76
C CYS A 14 -5.36 -25.13 -1.75
N ILE A 15 -4.09 -24.75 -1.68
CA ILE A 15 -3.59 -23.68 -0.81
C ILE A 15 -2.83 -22.68 -1.69
N GLY A 16 -3.37 -21.45 -1.79
CA GLY A 16 -2.76 -20.35 -2.54
C GLY A 16 -2.08 -19.35 -1.62
N PHE A 17 -0.84 -18.99 -1.92
CA PHE A 17 -0.07 -17.98 -1.22
C PHE A 17 0.05 -16.71 -2.05
N ASP A 18 -0.14 -15.55 -1.43
CA ASP A 18 0.33 -14.29 -2.00
C ASP A 18 1.85 -14.20 -1.92
N MET A 19 2.47 -13.40 -2.79
CA MET A 19 3.91 -13.20 -2.80
C MET A 19 4.30 -12.05 -1.86
N ASP A 20 3.94 -10.82 -2.24
CA ASP A 20 4.38 -9.60 -1.59
C ASP A 20 3.75 -9.47 -0.19
N HIS A 21 4.58 -9.30 0.85
CA HIS A 21 4.16 -9.26 2.26
C HIS A 21 3.50 -10.54 2.82
N THR A 22 3.49 -11.64 2.07
CA THR A 22 3.05 -12.96 2.56
C THR A 22 4.20 -13.96 2.52
N MET A 23 4.60 -14.42 1.34
CA MET A 23 5.79 -15.26 1.18
C MET A 23 7.08 -14.45 1.33
N VAL A 24 7.16 -13.32 0.63
CA VAL A 24 8.32 -12.43 0.64
C VAL A 24 8.10 -11.30 1.63
N GLN A 25 8.85 -11.35 2.73
CA GLN A 25 8.84 -10.29 3.72
C GLN A 25 9.80 -9.17 3.36
N TYR A 26 9.28 -7.95 3.29
CA TYR A 26 10.07 -6.74 3.12
C TYR A 26 10.64 -6.22 4.45
N LYS A 27 11.83 -5.62 4.39
CA LYS A 27 12.44 -4.87 5.49
C LYS A 27 11.84 -3.46 5.50
N LEU A 28 10.68 -3.32 6.14
CA LEU A 28 9.83 -2.13 6.05
C LEU A 28 10.56 -0.78 6.21
N PRO A 29 11.44 -0.57 7.22
CA PRO A 29 12.14 0.70 7.35
C PRO A 29 12.95 1.08 6.10
N ASN A 30 13.64 0.10 5.49
CA ASN A 30 14.46 0.33 4.30
C ASN A 30 13.59 0.59 3.06
N THR A 31 12.50 -0.14 2.92
CA THR A 31 11.59 0.02 1.77
C THR A 31 10.77 1.29 1.87
N PHE A 32 10.39 1.71 3.08
CA PHE A 32 9.67 2.96 3.31
C PHE A 32 10.56 4.15 2.97
N ARG A 33 11.82 4.15 3.43
CA ARG A 33 12.81 5.17 3.06
C ARG A 33 12.99 5.28 1.55
N LEU A 34 13.16 4.14 0.88
CA LEU A 34 13.32 4.09 -0.58
C LEU A 34 12.09 4.65 -1.29
N GLN A 35 10.89 4.19 -0.91
CA GLN A 35 9.65 4.66 -1.53
C GLN A 35 9.45 6.16 -1.30
N TYR A 36 9.71 6.65 -0.09
CA TYR A 36 9.62 8.07 0.24
C TYR A 36 10.53 8.90 -0.66
N GLN A 37 11.81 8.50 -0.78
CA GLN A 37 12.77 9.15 -1.66
C GLN A 37 12.32 9.16 -3.13
N CYS A 38 11.91 8.01 -3.68
CA CYS A 38 11.51 7.93 -5.08
C CYS A 38 10.29 8.82 -5.40
N VAL A 39 9.32 8.88 -4.48
CA VAL A 39 8.14 9.74 -4.65
C VAL A 39 8.52 11.21 -4.56
N VAL A 40 9.32 11.60 -3.57
CA VAL A 40 9.77 13.00 -3.42
C VAL A 40 10.61 13.43 -4.62
N ASP A 41 11.53 12.59 -5.09
CA ASP A 41 12.35 12.89 -6.28
C ASP A 41 11.47 13.12 -7.50
N PHE A 42 10.44 12.30 -7.71
CA PHE A 42 9.48 12.52 -8.79
C PHE A 42 8.74 13.84 -8.64
N LEU A 43 8.21 14.14 -7.44
CA LEU A 43 7.46 15.38 -7.20
C LEU A 43 8.34 16.63 -7.40
N VAL A 44 9.60 16.59 -6.96
CA VAL A 44 10.54 17.70 -7.12
C VAL A 44 10.94 17.86 -8.59
N ASN A 45 11.37 16.78 -9.25
CA ASN A 45 11.98 16.87 -10.57
C ASN A 45 10.94 16.98 -11.70
N GLU A 46 9.85 16.22 -11.62
CA GLU A 46 8.84 16.13 -12.70
C GLU A 46 7.64 17.04 -12.46
N LYS A 47 7.36 17.39 -11.20
CA LYS A 47 6.20 18.23 -10.83
C LYS A 47 6.59 19.57 -10.22
N SER A 48 7.89 19.89 -10.15
CA SER A 48 8.43 21.17 -9.69
C SER A 48 8.01 21.56 -8.28
N TYR A 49 7.78 20.58 -7.39
CA TYR A 49 7.58 20.86 -5.97
C TYR A 49 8.87 21.39 -5.35
N CYS A 50 8.75 22.29 -4.37
CA CYS A 50 9.91 22.79 -3.65
C CYS A 50 10.49 21.66 -2.80
N PRO A 51 11.80 21.31 -2.90
CA PRO A 51 12.39 20.25 -2.08
C PRO A 51 12.20 20.45 -0.59
N LYS A 52 12.17 21.71 -0.13
CA LYS A 52 11.97 22.07 1.29
C LYS A 52 10.57 21.71 1.82
N THR A 53 9.63 21.35 0.96
CA THR A 53 8.30 20.85 1.35
C THR A 53 8.40 19.53 2.10
N PHE A 54 9.41 18.71 1.77
CA PHE A 54 9.49 17.33 2.22
C PHE A 54 10.62 17.14 3.23
N ASN A 55 10.32 16.49 4.35
CA ASN A 55 11.31 16.20 5.38
C ASN A 55 12.10 14.92 5.06
N MET A 56 13.04 15.01 4.13
CA MET A 56 13.86 13.86 3.68
C MET A 56 14.80 13.31 4.76
N GLU A 57 15.31 14.18 5.64
CA GLU A 57 16.33 13.82 6.63
C GLU A 57 15.75 13.08 7.82
N ASN A 58 14.52 13.43 8.23
CA ASN A 58 13.86 12.87 9.41
C ASN A 58 12.46 12.33 9.06
N TYR A 59 12.28 11.71 7.90
CA TYR A 59 10.97 11.18 7.51
C TYR A 59 10.49 10.10 8.50
N GLU A 60 11.41 9.42 9.19
CA GLU A 60 11.13 8.41 10.22
C GLU A 60 10.27 8.94 11.37
N LYS A 61 10.29 10.25 11.63
CA LYS A 61 9.42 10.87 12.65
C LYS A 61 7.94 10.76 12.31
N PHE A 62 7.60 10.40 11.08
CA PHE A 62 6.25 10.23 10.59
C PHE A 62 5.83 8.75 10.49
N GLU A 63 6.64 7.80 10.97
CA GLU A 63 6.30 6.37 10.92
C GLU A 63 4.95 6.06 11.60
N ASP A 64 4.65 6.73 12.71
CA ASP A 64 3.39 6.55 13.47
C ASP A 64 2.18 7.26 12.84
N PHE A 65 2.42 8.21 11.93
CA PHE A 65 1.34 8.94 11.24
C PHE A 65 0.55 8.01 10.30
N SER A 66 1.27 7.13 9.62
CA SER A 66 0.70 6.24 8.63
C SER A 66 0.19 4.97 9.29
N GLN A 67 -1.12 4.73 9.24
CA GLN A 67 -1.73 3.47 9.73
C GLN A 67 -2.52 2.80 8.62
N ARG A 68 -2.45 1.47 8.55
CA ARG A 68 -3.26 0.70 7.60
C ARG A 68 -4.75 0.90 7.91
N GLY A 69 -5.54 1.21 6.88
CA GLY A 69 -6.98 1.43 6.98
C GLY A 69 -7.41 2.88 7.24
N ILE A 70 -6.48 3.85 7.29
CA ILE A 70 -6.85 5.26 7.22
C ILE A 70 -7.31 5.63 5.81
N ILE A 71 -8.15 6.65 5.72
CA ILE A 71 -8.72 7.14 4.47
C ILE A 71 -8.27 8.57 4.27
N PHE A 72 -7.72 8.89 3.10
CA PHE A 72 -7.50 10.26 2.68
C PHE A 72 -8.74 10.77 1.94
N ASP A 73 -9.47 11.72 2.53
CA ASP A 73 -10.56 12.48 1.90
C ASP A 73 -9.94 13.50 0.93
N ILE A 74 -9.93 13.15 -0.36
CA ILE A 74 -9.28 13.92 -1.42
C ILE A 74 -9.95 15.29 -1.60
N VAL A 75 -11.24 15.40 -1.28
CA VAL A 75 -11.97 16.66 -1.41
C VAL A 75 -11.51 17.62 -0.32
N LYS A 76 -11.38 17.15 0.92
CA LYS A 76 -11.09 17.99 2.10
C LYS A 76 -9.61 18.07 2.48
N GLY A 77 -8.75 17.23 1.92
CA GLY A 77 -7.33 17.19 2.29
C GLY A 77 -7.08 16.55 3.65
N ASN A 78 -8.00 15.70 4.12
CA ASN A 78 -7.98 15.15 5.46
C ASN A 78 -7.63 13.67 5.47
N PHE A 79 -6.86 13.21 6.46
CA PHE A 79 -6.81 11.79 6.80
C PHE A 79 -7.84 11.51 7.89
N VAL A 80 -8.69 10.51 7.68
CA VAL A 80 -9.71 10.09 8.64
C VAL A 80 -9.56 8.62 9.01
N LYS A 81 -9.78 8.33 10.29
CA LYS A 81 -9.96 6.98 10.82
C LYS A 81 -11.41 6.84 11.24
N LEU A 82 -12.07 5.80 10.74
CA LEU A 82 -13.48 5.55 11.00
C LEU A 82 -13.67 4.42 12.01
N ASP A 83 -14.74 4.49 12.79
CA ASP A 83 -15.25 3.32 13.51
C ASP A 83 -16.11 2.42 12.59
N LYS A 84 -16.66 1.35 13.17
CA LYS A 84 -17.53 0.39 12.46
C LYS A 84 -18.83 0.98 11.91
N ASN A 85 -19.23 2.17 12.37
CA ASN A 85 -20.45 2.86 11.97
C ASN A 85 -20.15 4.03 11.01
N GLY A 86 -18.87 4.27 10.68
CA GLY A 86 -18.45 5.37 9.80
C GLY A 86 -18.23 6.69 10.52
N VAL A 87 -18.23 6.71 11.84
CA VAL A 87 -17.95 7.90 12.64
C VAL A 87 -16.45 8.18 12.61
N VAL A 88 -16.07 9.42 12.32
CA VAL A 88 -14.67 9.88 12.35
C VAL A 88 -14.18 9.93 13.78
N VAL A 89 -13.32 8.98 14.15
CA VAL A 89 -12.70 8.87 15.48
C VAL A 89 -11.35 9.58 15.57
N SER A 90 -10.72 9.83 14.42
CA SER A 90 -9.48 10.62 14.31
C SER A 90 -9.48 11.34 12.97
N CYS A 91 -9.04 12.60 12.97
CA CYS A 91 -8.94 13.42 11.77
C CYS A 91 -7.66 14.24 11.81
N THR A 92 -6.94 14.30 10.69
CA THR A 92 -5.89 15.29 10.46
C THR A 92 -6.19 16.05 9.18
N HIS A 93 -5.81 17.31 9.12
CA HIS A 93 -5.75 18.10 7.90
C HIS A 93 -4.28 18.26 7.52
N GLY A 94 -3.87 17.65 6.40
CA GLY A 94 -2.45 17.41 6.19
C GLY A 94 -1.85 16.57 7.32
N MET A 95 -0.77 17.04 7.95
CA MET A 95 -0.14 16.37 9.10
C MET A 95 -0.66 16.90 10.45
N ARG A 96 -1.47 17.95 10.46
CA ARG A 96 -1.99 18.58 11.68
C ARG A 96 -3.25 17.88 12.17
N GLU A 97 -3.29 17.50 13.43
CA GLU A 97 -4.50 16.96 14.05
C GLU A 97 -5.65 17.99 14.05
N CYS A 98 -6.85 17.51 13.71
CA CYS A 98 -8.08 18.29 13.78
C CYS A 98 -8.72 18.11 15.15
N GLY A 99 -9.13 19.23 15.77
CA GLY A 99 -9.94 19.20 16.98
C GLY A 99 -11.36 18.69 16.72
N ALA A 100 -12.14 18.51 17.79
CA ALA A 100 -13.53 18.07 17.68
C ALA A 100 -14.39 19.05 16.85
N GLU A 101 -14.27 20.36 17.11
CA GLU A 101 -15.01 21.41 16.39
C GLU A 101 -14.69 21.44 14.90
N GLU A 102 -13.40 21.33 14.56
CA GLU A 102 -12.95 21.28 13.16
C GLU A 102 -13.40 19.98 12.47
N THR A 103 -13.37 18.85 13.18
CA THR A 103 -13.89 17.59 12.64
C THR A 103 -15.40 17.69 12.36
N MET A 104 -16.16 18.33 13.27
CA MET A 104 -17.60 18.56 13.08
C MET A 104 -17.88 19.54 11.94
N SER A 105 -17.04 20.56 11.73
CA SER A 105 -17.21 21.48 10.59
C SER A 105 -17.02 20.77 9.24
N TYR A 106 -16.20 19.72 9.19
CA TYR A 106 -16.03 18.89 7.99
C TYR A 106 -17.12 17.83 7.78
N TYR A 107 -17.60 17.21 8.86
CA TYR A 107 -18.38 15.96 8.78
C TYR A 107 -19.72 16.01 9.51
N GLY A 108 -20.16 17.19 9.97
CA GLY A 108 -21.39 17.38 10.72
C GLY A 108 -21.27 16.98 12.20
N GLU A 109 -22.33 17.26 12.97
CA GLU A 109 -22.38 17.01 14.41
C GLU A 109 -22.16 15.53 14.76
N ASP A 110 -22.76 14.62 13.97
CA ASP A 110 -22.61 13.18 14.16
C ASP A 110 -21.24 12.64 13.72
N ARG A 111 -20.42 13.47 13.06
CA ARG A 111 -19.10 13.13 12.50
C ARG A 111 -19.11 11.89 11.61
N VAL A 112 -20.24 11.60 10.96
CA VAL A 112 -20.35 10.45 10.04
C VAL A 112 -19.72 10.84 8.71
N TRP A 113 -18.74 10.04 8.27
CA TRP A 113 -18.08 10.31 7.00
C TRP A 113 -19.02 10.07 5.81
N PRO A 114 -19.25 11.06 4.92
CA PRO A 114 -20.33 11.01 3.92
C PRO A 114 -20.27 9.83 2.94
N LEU A 115 -19.07 9.32 2.67
CA LEU A 115 -18.84 8.24 1.70
C LEU A 115 -18.73 6.86 2.36
N PHE A 116 -19.10 6.73 3.64
CA PHE A 116 -18.97 5.46 4.38
C PHE A 116 -19.82 4.34 3.79
N GLN A 117 -21.02 4.63 3.28
CA GLN A 117 -21.87 3.60 2.64
C GLN A 117 -21.20 3.05 1.37
N THR A 118 -20.64 3.93 0.53
CA THR A 118 -19.86 3.53 -0.66
C THR A 118 -18.68 2.64 -0.27
N LEU A 119 -17.93 3.03 0.77
CA LEU A 119 -16.80 2.24 1.27
C LEU A 119 -17.25 0.85 1.76
N LYS A 120 -18.39 0.77 2.44
CA LYS A 120 -18.93 -0.49 2.98
C LYS A 120 -19.38 -1.45 1.88
N GLU A 121 -19.98 -0.93 0.82
CA GLU A 121 -20.35 -1.73 -0.34
C GLU A 121 -19.13 -2.23 -1.09
N LYS A 122 -18.12 -1.38 -1.25
CA LYS A 122 -16.93 -1.65 -2.06
C LYS A 122 -15.69 -1.03 -1.43
N VAL A 123 -14.87 -1.88 -0.80
CA VAL A 123 -13.58 -1.49 -0.22
C VAL A 123 -12.54 -1.34 -1.33
N TYR A 124 -12.66 -0.27 -2.12
CA TYR A 124 -11.66 0.17 -3.10
C TYR A 124 -11.60 1.69 -3.15
N ASN A 125 -10.54 2.20 -3.79
CA ASN A 125 -10.38 3.64 -4.06
C ASN A 125 -11.41 4.13 -5.07
N ALA A 126 -12.21 5.12 -4.67
CA ALA A 126 -13.26 5.69 -5.52
C ALA A 126 -13.05 7.20 -5.70
N GLU A 127 -13.97 7.83 -6.44
CA GLU A 127 -13.94 9.28 -6.56
C GLU A 127 -14.14 9.94 -5.18
N GLY A 128 -13.20 10.80 -4.81
CA GLY A 128 -13.25 11.59 -3.57
C GLY A 128 -12.47 11.01 -2.40
N TYR A 129 -11.97 9.77 -2.46
CA TYR A 129 -11.14 9.24 -1.38
C TYR A 129 -10.10 8.19 -1.81
N TRP A 130 -9.07 8.05 -0.97
CA TRP A 130 -8.00 7.08 -1.13
C TRP A 130 -7.79 6.28 0.16
N ILE A 131 -7.93 4.95 0.08
CA ILE A 131 -7.71 4.04 1.20
C ILE A 131 -6.24 3.64 1.26
N ILE A 132 -5.65 3.77 2.44
CA ILE A 132 -4.28 3.34 2.72
C ILE A 132 -4.32 1.87 3.16
N GLU A 133 -4.41 0.97 2.18
CA GLU A 133 -4.72 -0.45 2.43
C GLU A 133 -3.50 -1.38 2.52
N ASN A 134 -2.32 -0.94 2.09
CA ASN A 134 -1.12 -1.76 2.05
C ASN A 134 0.14 -0.97 2.51
N PHE A 135 1.20 -1.72 2.83
CA PHE A 135 2.43 -1.15 3.38
C PHE A 135 3.16 -0.22 2.40
N PHE A 136 3.04 -0.43 1.08
CA PHE A 136 3.68 0.45 0.08
C PHE A 136 3.11 1.87 0.08
N LEU A 137 1.86 2.05 0.52
CA LEU A 137 1.22 3.36 0.61
C LEU A 137 1.53 4.12 1.89
N MET A 138 2.04 3.44 2.93
CA MET A 138 2.32 4.07 4.23
C MET A 138 3.29 5.25 4.15
N PRO A 139 4.50 5.15 3.54
CA PRO A 139 5.41 6.30 3.46
C PRO A 139 4.81 7.49 2.70
N VAL A 140 3.86 7.21 1.80
CA VAL A 140 3.23 8.18 0.91
C VAL A 140 2.24 9.08 1.64
N CYS A 141 1.64 8.61 2.73
CA CYS A 141 0.66 9.39 3.50
C CYS A 141 1.31 10.66 4.07
N SER A 142 2.52 10.53 4.61
CA SER A 142 3.23 11.68 5.18
C SER A 142 3.64 12.70 4.10
N ILE A 143 3.96 12.23 2.89
CA ILE A 143 4.24 13.10 1.74
C ILE A 143 2.95 13.84 1.34
N MET A 144 1.85 13.13 1.20
CA MET A 144 0.55 13.71 0.85
C MET A 144 0.10 14.74 1.90
N GLY A 145 0.31 14.47 3.19
CA GLY A 145 0.01 15.42 4.25
C GLY A 145 0.87 16.70 4.18
N GLN A 146 2.18 16.56 3.92
CA GLN A 146 3.08 17.71 3.69
C GLN A 146 2.69 18.51 2.44
N MET A 147 2.21 17.85 1.37
CA MET A 147 1.71 18.52 0.17
C MET A 147 0.45 19.35 0.45
N VAL A 148 -0.46 18.86 1.30
CA VAL A 148 -1.66 19.60 1.73
C VAL A 148 -1.25 20.86 2.49
N GLU A 149 -0.38 20.74 3.50
CA GLU A 149 0.07 21.89 4.30
C GLU A 149 0.77 22.97 3.47
N GLU A 150 1.65 22.57 2.55
CA GLU A 150 2.34 23.49 1.66
C GLU A 150 1.38 24.14 0.65
N ALA A 151 0.37 23.43 0.17
CA ALA A 151 -0.64 23.97 -0.72
C ALA A 151 -1.47 25.07 -0.04
N ASP A 152 -1.91 24.81 1.19
CA ASP A 152 -2.67 25.77 1.98
C ASP A 152 -1.83 27.00 2.35
N LYS A 153 -0.57 26.78 2.73
CA LYS A 153 0.38 27.86 2.99
C LYS A 153 0.56 28.79 1.79
N ARG A 154 0.59 28.24 0.57
CA ARG A 154 0.65 29.02 -0.68
C ARG A 154 -0.68 29.72 -1.01
N ASN A 155 -1.77 29.29 -0.39
CA ASN A 155 -3.10 29.86 -0.51
C ASN A 155 -3.45 30.74 0.71
N ASP A 156 -2.46 31.48 1.24
CA ASP A 156 -2.61 32.36 2.42
C ASP A 156 -3.18 31.66 3.66
N GLY A 157 -2.87 30.38 3.83
CA GLY A 157 -3.35 29.55 4.94
C GLY A 157 -4.81 29.08 4.79
N LYS A 158 -5.43 29.28 3.63
CA LYS A 158 -6.81 28.84 3.36
C LYS A 158 -6.82 27.47 2.70
N HIS A 159 -7.78 26.63 3.10
CA HIS A 159 -7.99 25.34 2.47
C HIS A 159 -8.36 25.50 0.99
N LEU A 160 -7.88 24.58 0.15
CA LEU A 160 -8.28 24.52 -1.25
C LEU A 160 -9.73 24.04 -1.40
N SER A 161 -10.37 24.38 -2.53
CA SER A 161 -11.68 23.81 -2.87
C SER A 161 -11.64 22.30 -3.12
N THR A 162 -10.46 21.77 -3.48
CA THR A 162 -10.17 20.35 -3.59
C THR A 162 -8.66 20.09 -3.58
N TYR A 163 -8.25 18.92 -3.09
CA TYR A 163 -6.86 18.45 -3.13
C TYR A 163 -6.63 17.37 -4.21
N LYS A 164 -7.61 17.17 -5.11
CA LYS A 164 -7.53 16.23 -6.25
C LYS A 164 -6.27 16.40 -7.10
N PRO A 165 -5.78 17.62 -7.43
CA PRO A 165 -4.54 17.77 -8.20
C PRO A 165 -3.31 17.17 -7.49
N LEU A 166 -3.22 17.33 -6.17
CA LEU A 166 -2.12 16.75 -5.38
C LEU A 166 -2.18 15.22 -5.38
N TYR A 167 -3.39 14.67 -5.21
CA TYR A 167 -3.64 13.23 -5.32
C TYR A 167 -3.24 12.68 -6.69
N VAL A 168 -3.55 13.39 -7.79
CA VAL A 168 -3.16 12.97 -9.15
C VAL A 168 -1.64 12.87 -9.29
N HIS A 169 -0.90 13.89 -8.84
CA HIS A 169 0.56 13.85 -8.85
C HIS A 169 1.12 12.68 -8.02
N MET A 170 0.44 12.35 -6.91
CA MET A 170 0.82 11.22 -6.08
C MET A 170 0.64 9.88 -6.80
N ILE A 171 -0.50 9.69 -7.46
CA ILE A 171 -0.78 8.48 -8.25
C ILE A 171 0.22 8.33 -9.40
N GLU A 172 0.60 9.43 -10.06
CA GLU A 172 1.62 9.40 -11.11
C GLU A 172 3.00 8.99 -10.58
N ALA A 173 3.38 9.50 -9.40
CA ALA A 173 4.63 9.10 -8.73
C ALA A 173 4.66 7.61 -8.37
N LEU A 174 3.52 7.09 -7.86
CA LEU A 174 3.37 5.67 -7.53
C LEU A 174 3.35 4.79 -8.78
N ALA A 175 2.70 5.24 -9.85
CA ALA A 175 2.72 4.54 -11.13
C ALA A 175 4.16 4.40 -11.65
N LEU A 176 4.99 5.44 -11.56
CA LEU A 176 6.40 5.32 -11.94
C LEU A 176 7.16 4.32 -11.05
N SER A 177 6.84 4.24 -9.76
CA SER A 177 7.52 3.34 -8.82
C SER A 177 7.18 1.86 -9.05
N PHE A 178 5.95 1.55 -9.46
CA PHE A 178 5.41 0.18 -9.48
C PHE A 178 4.95 -0.34 -10.84
N ASP A 179 5.03 0.47 -11.91
CA ASP A 179 4.70 -0.01 -13.26
C ASP A 179 5.73 -1.03 -13.77
N ASN A 180 5.24 -2.05 -14.47
CA ASN A 180 6.09 -3.10 -15.05
C ASN A 180 7.15 -2.55 -16.02
N LYS A 181 6.82 -1.51 -16.79
CA LYS A 181 7.79 -0.88 -17.70
C LYS A 181 8.93 -0.25 -16.91
N SER A 182 8.67 0.26 -15.70
CA SER A 182 9.72 0.79 -14.83
C SER A 182 10.69 -0.29 -14.39
N PHE A 183 10.20 -1.49 -14.07
CA PHE A 183 11.07 -2.64 -13.78
C PHE A 183 11.93 -2.98 -14.99
N ARG A 184 11.35 -3.15 -16.18
CA ARG A 184 12.10 -3.54 -17.40
C ARG A 184 13.12 -2.50 -17.85
N LYS A 185 12.74 -1.22 -17.81
CA LYS A 185 13.60 -0.10 -18.23
C LYS A 185 14.59 0.34 -17.16
N ASP A 186 14.47 -0.20 -15.95
CA ASP A 186 15.30 0.17 -14.81
C ASP A 186 15.23 1.68 -14.49
N ILE A 187 14.00 2.19 -14.34
CA ILE A 187 13.72 3.61 -14.05
C ILE A 187 12.86 3.78 -12.79
N GLY A 188 12.63 5.02 -12.37
CA GLY A 188 11.77 5.34 -11.22
C GLY A 188 12.42 5.16 -9.84
N GLY A 189 13.71 4.80 -9.79
CA GLY A 189 14.50 4.69 -8.56
C GLY A 189 14.22 3.43 -7.72
N PHE A 190 12.96 3.05 -7.55
CA PHE A 190 12.54 1.91 -6.72
C PHE A 190 13.11 0.58 -7.23
N PHE A 191 12.71 0.15 -8.43
CA PHE A 191 13.22 -1.10 -9.02
C PHE A 191 14.74 -1.12 -9.24
N PRO A 192 15.38 -0.03 -9.74
CA PRO A 192 16.84 0.04 -9.82
C PRO A 192 17.53 -0.19 -8.48
N ALA A 193 17.01 0.38 -7.39
CA ALA A 193 17.57 0.16 -6.06
C ALA A 193 17.41 -1.29 -5.61
N PHE A 194 16.26 -1.91 -5.87
CA PHE A 194 16.02 -3.33 -5.59
C PHE A 194 17.01 -4.24 -6.32
N LYS A 195 17.16 -4.07 -7.63
CA LYS A 195 18.07 -4.89 -8.44
C LYS A 195 19.52 -4.78 -7.99
N ARG A 196 19.94 -3.59 -7.55
CA ARG A 196 21.32 -3.37 -7.04
C ARG A 196 21.57 -4.04 -5.71
N ASN A 197 20.59 -4.10 -4.81
CA ASN A 197 20.79 -4.65 -3.47
C ASN A 197 19.47 -5.18 -2.86
N GLN A 198 19.07 -6.38 -3.27
CA GLN A 198 17.85 -7.02 -2.78
C GLN A 198 17.91 -7.31 -1.28
N GLU A 199 19.08 -7.68 -0.75
CA GLU A 199 19.27 -7.97 0.68
C GLU A 199 18.90 -6.79 1.56
N LYS A 200 19.13 -5.57 1.11
CA LYS A 200 18.74 -4.38 1.86
C LYS A 200 17.22 -4.28 2.04
N TYR A 201 16.41 -4.80 1.12
CA TYR A 201 14.98 -4.54 1.08
C TYR A 201 14.09 -5.74 1.38
N ILE A 202 14.56 -6.97 1.16
CA ILE A 202 13.78 -8.19 1.40
C ILE A 202 14.54 -9.19 2.26
N LYS A 203 13.78 -10.03 2.98
CA LYS A 203 14.31 -11.15 3.76
C LYS A 203 14.30 -12.41 2.89
N LYS A 204 15.26 -13.31 3.13
CA LYS A 204 15.17 -14.69 2.64
C LYS A 204 13.99 -15.40 3.31
N ILE A 205 13.36 -16.33 2.60
CA ILE A 205 12.31 -17.18 3.15
C ILE A 205 12.96 -18.19 4.12
N PRO A 206 12.50 -18.29 5.38
CA PRO A 206 13.06 -19.26 6.31
C PRO A 206 12.88 -20.69 5.82
N GLN A 207 13.91 -21.53 5.99
CA GLN A 207 13.85 -22.94 5.55
C GLN A 207 12.66 -23.70 6.15
N SER A 208 12.26 -23.38 7.38
CA SER A 208 11.08 -23.98 8.02
C SER A 208 9.76 -23.72 7.26
N VAL A 209 9.62 -22.55 6.63
CA VAL A 209 8.45 -22.22 5.79
C VAL A 209 8.48 -23.03 4.50
N VAL A 210 9.66 -23.18 3.90
CA VAL A 210 9.87 -23.99 2.69
C VAL A 210 9.54 -25.45 2.95
N ASP A 211 10.06 -26.00 4.04
CA ASP A 211 9.82 -27.39 4.43
C ASP A 211 8.34 -27.64 4.72
N TRP A 212 7.66 -26.66 5.33
CA TRP A 212 6.22 -26.71 5.54
C TRP A 212 5.44 -26.71 4.21
N ILE A 213 5.76 -25.84 3.26
CA ILE A 213 5.14 -25.84 1.92
C ILE A 213 5.34 -27.18 1.21
N ARG A 214 6.57 -27.73 1.26
CA ARG A 214 6.87 -29.05 0.70
C ARG A 214 6.07 -30.15 1.40
N SER A 215 5.83 -30.03 2.71
CA SER A 215 5.02 -31.00 3.46
C SER A 215 3.56 -31.00 3.03
N LEU A 216 2.99 -29.83 2.70
CA LEU A 216 1.63 -29.72 2.16
C LEU A 216 1.51 -30.49 0.84
N ARG A 217 2.48 -30.32 -0.05
CA ARG A 217 2.53 -31.04 -1.34
C ARG A 217 2.70 -32.55 -1.16
N LYS A 218 3.58 -32.98 -0.25
CA LYS A 218 3.72 -34.40 0.12
C LYS A 218 2.44 -35.00 0.69
N ALA A 219 1.62 -34.20 1.35
CA ALA A 219 0.30 -34.59 1.85
C ALA A 219 -0.80 -34.57 0.76
N GLY A 220 -0.44 -34.36 -0.51
CA GLY A 220 -1.36 -34.37 -1.64
C GLY A 220 -2.11 -33.06 -1.87
N LYS A 221 -1.74 -31.97 -1.18
CA LYS A 221 -2.32 -30.64 -1.42
C LYS A 221 -1.73 -30.02 -2.68
N VAL A 222 -2.55 -29.31 -3.45
CA VAL A 222 -2.11 -28.42 -4.53
C VAL A 222 -1.65 -27.11 -3.91
N VAL A 223 -0.41 -26.71 -4.16
CA VAL A 223 0.14 -25.44 -3.66
C VAL A 223 0.38 -24.46 -4.79
N ALA A 224 -0.17 -23.26 -4.67
CA ALA A 224 -0.06 -22.21 -5.68
C ALA A 224 0.57 -20.93 -5.12
N LEU A 225 1.36 -20.23 -5.95
CA LEU A 225 1.75 -18.84 -5.74
C LEU A 225 0.88 -17.94 -6.62
N ILE A 226 0.23 -16.93 -6.04
CA ILE A 226 -0.71 -16.04 -6.74
C ILE A 226 -0.39 -14.58 -6.41
N THR A 227 0.23 -13.87 -7.35
CA THR A 227 0.69 -12.48 -7.17
C THR A 227 0.17 -11.53 -8.26
N ASP A 228 -0.06 -10.27 -7.87
CA ASP A 228 -0.34 -9.18 -8.81
C ASP A 228 0.92 -8.69 -9.53
N SER A 229 2.09 -9.04 -9.01
CA SER A 229 3.38 -8.76 -9.62
C SER A 229 3.50 -9.42 -10.99
N TYR A 230 4.13 -8.73 -11.92
CA TYR A 230 4.48 -9.28 -13.23
C TYR A 230 5.58 -10.33 -13.11
N THR A 231 5.62 -11.26 -14.07
CA THR A 231 6.48 -12.46 -14.02
C THR A 231 7.95 -12.14 -13.83
N ASP A 232 8.46 -11.09 -14.48
CA ASP A 232 9.86 -10.68 -14.41
C ASP A 232 10.25 -10.18 -13.02
N PHE A 233 9.42 -9.33 -12.41
CA PHE A 233 9.63 -8.90 -11.02
C PHE A 233 9.45 -10.06 -10.03
N ALA A 234 8.41 -10.88 -10.20
CA ALA A 234 8.14 -12.03 -9.33
C ALA A 234 9.30 -13.04 -9.33
N SER A 235 9.81 -13.42 -10.50
CA SER A 235 10.99 -14.28 -10.61
C SER A 235 12.21 -13.65 -9.96
N HIS A 236 12.48 -12.37 -10.23
CA HIS A 236 13.62 -11.66 -9.63
C HIS A 236 13.57 -11.66 -8.09
N LEU A 237 12.38 -11.47 -7.52
CA LEU A 237 12.16 -11.46 -6.07
C LEU A 237 12.29 -12.86 -5.47
N MET A 238 11.66 -13.86 -6.09
CA MET A 238 11.65 -15.25 -5.60
C MET A 238 12.99 -15.95 -5.77
N GLU A 239 13.73 -15.68 -6.85
CA GLU A 239 15.10 -16.19 -7.03
C GLU A 239 16.01 -15.71 -5.90
N TYR A 240 15.86 -14.46 -5.47
CA TYR A 240 16.54 -14.00 -4.27
C TYR A 240 15.96 -14.66 -3.02
N ALA A 241 14.65 -14.61 -2.81
CA ALA A 241 14.07 -14.98 -1.52
C ALA A 241 14.19 -16.49 -1.21
N LEU A 242 14.07 -17.34 -2.22
CA LEU A 242 13.99 -18.80 -2.11
C LEU A 242 15.12 -19.54 -2.85
N GLY A 243 15.64 -18.98 -3.94
CA GLY A 243 16.70 -19.57 -4.77
C GLY A 243 16.28 -19.77 -6.23
N PRO A 244 17.21 -20.15 -7.13
CA PRO A 244 16.95 -20.26 -8.57
C PRO A 244 15.86 -21.28 -8.93
N ASP A 245 15.73 -22.33 -8.13
CA ASP A 245 14.79 -23.43 -8.33
C ASP A 245 13.44 -23.22 -7.60
N TRP A 246 13.13 -21.99 -7.19
CA TRP A 246 11.94 -21.66 -6.39
C TRP A 246 10.63 -22.17 -6.98
N THR A 247 10.55 -22.27 -8.31
CA THR A 247 9.35 -22.74 -9.01
C THR A 247 9.03 -24.20 -8.68
N ASN A 248 10.03 -25.00 -8.31
CA ASN A 248 9.86 -26.41 -7.95
C ASN A 248 9.06 -26.59 -6.67
N ASP A 249 8.85 -25.53 -5.86
CA ASP A 249 8.09 -25.59 -4.61
C ASP A 249 6.57 -25.36 -4.80
N PHE A 250 6.11 -25.04 -6.03
CA PHE A 250 4.71 -24.75 -6.34
C PHE A 250 4.20 -25.61 -7.50
N ASP A 251 2.93 -26.00 -7.45
CA ASP A 251 2.26 -26.71 -8.54
C ASP A 251 1.73 -25.72 -9.59
N PHE A 252 1.32 -24.53 -9.16
CA PHE A 252 0.89 -23.44 -10.03
C PHE A 252 1.50 -22.10 -9.61
N ILE A 253 1.85 -21.28 -10.59
CA ILE A 253 2.33 -19.91 -10.39
C ILE A 253 1.48 -19.00 -11.27
N VAL A 254 0.73 -18.11 -10.64
CA VAL A 254 -0.12 -17.12 -11.30
C VAL A 254 0.46 -15.74 -11.02
N THR A 255 0.99 -15.12 -12.05
CA THR A 255 1.52 -13.73 -12.03
C THR A 255 0.55 -12.79 -12.72
N HIS A 256 0.60 -11.51 -12.39
CA HIS A 256 -0.34 -10.50 -12.89
C HIS A 256 -1.81 -10.90 -12.62
N ALA A 257 -2.06 -11.43 -11.42
CA ALA A 257 -3.37 -11.95 -11.05
C ALA A 257 -4.47 -10.88 -11.07
N ASN A 258 -4.18 -9.60 -10.85
CA ASN A 258 -5.14 -8.50 -10.81
C ASN A 258 -6.24 -8.71 -9.75
N LYS A 259 -5.82 -9.09 -8.54
CA LYS A 259 -6.68 -9.24 -7.36
C LYS A 259 -7.21 -7.85 -6.93
N PRO A 260 -8.43 -7.76 -6.38
CA PRO A 260 -9.43 -8.82 -6.19
C PRO A 260 -10.25 -9.12 -7.46
N ARG A 261 -10.06 -8.38 -8.56
CA ARG A 261 -10.92 -8.46 -9.76
C ARG A 261 -10.92 -9.84 -10.42
N SER A 262 -9.83 -10.59 -10.35
CA SER A 262 -9.76 -11.98 -10.86
C SER A 262 -10.40 -13.02 -9.96
N LEU A 263 -10.38 -12.82 -8.64
CA LEU A 263 -10.97 -13.73 -7.65
C LEU A 263 -12.49 -13.59 -7.55
N LEU A 264 -13.03 -12.44 -7.94
CA LEU A 264 -14.47 -12.13 -7.90
C LEU A 264 -15.20 -12.43 -9.22
N ARG A 265 -14.49 -12.88 -10.27
CA ARG A 265 -15.10 -13.31 -11.56
C ARG A 265 -15.53 -14.79 -11.54
N GLN A 266 -16.14 -15.23 -10.45
CA GLN A 266 -16.88 -16.48 -10.40
C GLN A 266 -18.32 -16.20 -9.94
N GLN A 267 -19.09 -15.50 -10.78
CA GLN A 267 -20.54 -15.65 -10.97
C GLN A 267 -20.89 -15.28 -12.40
#